data_AF-A0A0M9EJW2-F1
#
_entry.id   AF-A0A0M9EJW2-F1
#
_cell.length_a   1.000
_cell.length_b   1.000
_cell.length_c   1.000
_cell.angle_alpha   90.00
_cell.angle_beta   90.00
_cell.angle_gamma   90.00
#
_symmetry.space_group_name_H-M   'P 1'
#
loop_
_entity.id
_entity.type
_entity.pdbx_description
1 polymer ?
#
loop_
_entity_poly.entity_id
_entity_poly.type
_entity_poly.pdbx_seq_one_letter_code
_entity_poly.pdbx_strand_id
1 'polypeptide(L)'
;MQLTRRDLLVMGSVGMGLTALGVSPAMASLTDDEIAKITAGADVGAGDLVVTAPEIAENGNTVPIEVSAPGAAMVVIFADGNPTPAVATVNFGPLNATRSASTRIRLAKTQNVVALAQMEDGSFQKAMANVKVTIGGCGG
;
A
#
# COMPACT_ATOMS: atom_id res chain seq x y z
N MET A 1 24.53 18.29 -53.48
CA MET A 1 23.24 17.58 -53.46
C MET A 1 22.18 18.55 -52.95
N GLN A 2 21.20 18.91 -53.77
CA GLN A 2 20.13 19.82 -53.37
C GLN A 2 19.04 19.00 -52.67
N LEU A 3 18.89 19.19 -51.36
CA LEU A 3 17.84 18.53 -50.57
C LEU A 3 16.48 19.11 -50.97
N THR A 4 15.62 18.28 -51.55
CA THR A 4 14.28 18.71 -51.96
C THR A 4 13.28 18.47 -50.85
N ARG A 5 12.22 19.30 -50.80
CA ARG A 5 11.17 19.25 -49.77
C ARG A 5 10.49 17.86 -49.63
N ARG A 6 10.62 17.00 -50.64
CA ARG A 6 10.12 15.61 -50.61
C ARG A 6 10.99 14.68 -49.78
N ASP A 7 12.32 14.86 -49.77
CA ASP A 7 13.24 14.03 -48.97
C ASP A 7 13.11 14.32 -47.46
N LEU A 8 12.73 15.55 -47.11
CA LEU A 8 12.52 15.98 -45.73
C LEU A 8 11.25 15.37 -45.10
N LEU A 9 10.24 15.02 -45.92
CA LEU A 9 9.04 14.31 -45.46
C LEU A 9 9.32 12.82 -45.19
N VAL A 10 10.17 12.19 -46.00
CA VAL A 10 10.55 10.77 -45.87
C VAL A 10 11.49 10.55 -44.67
N MET A 11 12.34 11.53 -44.34
CA MET A 11 13.14 11.47 -43.12
C MET A 11 12.34 11.76 -41.84
N GLY A 12 11.19 12.44 -41.93
CA GLY A 12 10.32 12.74 -40.79
C GLY A 12 9.54 11.53 -40.26
N SER A 13 9.29 10.52 -41.09
CA SER A 13 8.47 9.35 -40.72
C SER A 13 9.22 8.21 -40.03
N VAL A 14 10.56 8.29 -39.91
CA VAL A 14 11.38 7.23 -39.28
C VAL A 14 11.68 7.53 -37.79
N GLY A 15 11.38 8.74 -37.30
CA GLY A 15 11.62 9.14 -35.92
C GLY A 15 10.51 8.83 -34.91
N MET A 16 9.47 8.10 -35.31
CA MET A 16 8.21 7.97 -34.54
C MET A 16 7.85 6.52 -34.18
N GLY A 17 8.85 5.69 -33.90
CA GLY A 17 8.57 4.34 -33.40
C GLY A 17 9.78 3.77 -32.70
N LEU A 18 9.83 3.91 -31.36
CA LEU A 18 10.41 2.95 -30.40
C LEU A 18 10.51 3.43 -28.93
N THR A 19 9.91 4.56 -28.52
CA THR A 19 9.85 4.94 -27.09
C THR A 19 8.55 4.56 -26.38
N ALA A 20 7.96 3.42 -26.73
CA ALA A 20 6.84 2.85 -26.00
C ALA A 20 7.16 1.41 -25.57
N LEU A 21 8.32 1.20 -24.94
CA LEU A 21 8.42 0.13 -23.96
C LEU A 21 7.59 0.58 -22.77
N GLY A 22 6.36 0.08 -22.72
CA GLY A 22 5.40 0.33 -21.68
C GLY A 22 5.96 -0.09 -20.33
N VAL A 23 6.56 0.86 -19.62
CA VAL A 23 6.41 0.91 -18.17
C VAL A 23 5.02 1.49 -17.96
N SER A 24 4.01 0.63 -18.07
CA SER A 24 2.72 0.94 -17.45
C SER A 24 3.06 1.28 -16.00
N PRO A 25 2.76 2.48 -15.49
CA PRO A 25 2.73 2.63 -14.05
C PRO A 25 1.70 1.60 -13.62
N ALA A 26 2.13 0.55 -12.92
CA ALA A 26 1.21 -0.28 -12.17
C ALA A 26 0.34 0.73 -11.42
N MET A 27 -0.97 0.76 -11.71
CA MET A 27 -1.92 1.72 -11.17
C MET A 27 -1.66 1.83 -9.67
N ALA A 28 -0.95 2.87 -9.25
CA ALA A 28 -0.46 2.96 -7.88
C ALA A 28 -1.70 3.10 -6.99
N SER A 29 -1.87 2.18 -6.05
CA SER A 29 -2.89 2.38 -5.04
C SER A 29 -2.47 3.56 -4.16
N LEU A 30 -3.45 4.31 -3.64
CA LEU A 30 -3.16 5.39 -2.69
C LEU A 30 -2.33 4.88 -1.49
N THR A 31 -2.50 3.60 -1.14
CA THR A 31 -1.70 2.92 -0.13
C THR A 31 -0.25 2.74 -0.56
N ASP A 32 0.03 2.32 -1.80
CA ASP A 32 1.39 2.13 -2.29
C ASP A 32 2.17 3.47 -2.30
N ASP A 33 1.48 4.57 -2.64
CA ASP A 33 2.06 5.91 -2.55
C ASP A 33 2.42 6.31 -1.11
N GLU A 34 1.57 5.97 -0.12
CA GLU A 34 1.86 6.22 1.29
C GLU A 34 2.97 5.33 1.83
N ILE A 35 2.99 4.05 1.45
CA ILE A 35 4.06 3.12 1.80
C ILE A 35 5.40 3.60 1.20
N ALA A 36 5.42 4.06 -0.05
CA ALA A 36 6.61 4.58 -0.70
C ALA A 36 7.17 5.83 0.03
N LYS A 37 6.28 6.70 0.54
CA LYS A 37 6.69 7.87 1.34
C LYS A 37 7.33 7.47 2.67
N ILE A 38 6.83 6.42 3.33
CA ILE A 38 7.35 5.95 4.62
C ILE A 38 8.67 5.20 4.44
N THR A 39 8.74 4.35 3.42
CA THR A 39 9.91 3.50 3.15
C THR A 39 11.04 4.26 2.44
N ALA A 40 10.76 5.45 1.91
CA ALA A 40 11.68 6.22 1.07
C ALA A 40 12.23 5.40 -0.12
N GLY A 41 11.44 4.43 -0.61
CA GLY A 41 11.83 3.52 -1.70
C GLY A 41 12.68 2.33 -1.27
N ALA A 42 12.84 2.07 0.03
CA ALA A 42 13.46 0.84 0.53
C ALA A 42 12.61 -0.39 0.18
N ASP A 43 13.28 -1.54 0.04
CA ASP A 43 12.60 -2.81 -0.23
C ASP A 43 11.76 -3.25 0.99
N VAL A 44 10.60 -3.85 0.73
CA VAL A 44 9.63 -4.25 1.75
C VAL A 44 9.46 -5.75 1.69
N GLY A 45 9.97 -6.44 2.72
CA GLY A 45 9.96 -7.89 2.79
C GLY A 45 8.69 -8.47 3.42
N ALA A 46 8.61 -9.80 3.39
CA ALA A 46 7.76 -10.57 4.30
C ALA A 46 8.56 -10.92 5.56
N GLY A 47 7.87 -11.15 6.69
CA GLY A 47 8.51 -11.52 7.95
C GLY A 47 7.48 -11.94 9.00
N ASP A 48 7.78 -11.66 10.27
CA ASP A 48 6.96 -12.06 11.42
C ASP A 48 5.78 -11.11 11.69
N LEU A 49 5.59 -10.09 10.86
CA LEU A 49 4.41 -9.24 10.89
C LEU A 49 3.15 -10.04 10.51
N VAL A 50 2.19 -10.06 11.43
CA VAL A 50 0.89 -10.72 11.25
C VAL A 50 -0.23 -9.69 11.37
N VAL A 51 -1.19 -9.76 10.45
CA VAL A 51 -2.46 -9.02 10.51
C VAL A 51 -3.58 -10.03 10.71
N THR A 52 -4.26 -9.95 11.84
CA THR A 52 -5.44 -10.74 12.16
C THR A 52 -6.67 -9.89 11.90
N ALA A 53 -7.50 -10.35 10.97
CA ALA A 53 -8.76 -9.73 10.61
C ALA A 53 -9.83 -10.80 10.38
N PRO A 54 -11.12 -10.50 10.61
CA PRO A 54 -12.19 -11.42 10.25
C PRO A 54 -12.26 -11.59 8.72
N GLU A 55 -12.59 -12.80 8.25
CA GLU A 55 -12.79 -13.03 6.81
C GLU A 55 -14.00 -12.23 6.29
N ILE A 56 -15.05 -12.11 7.11
CA ILE A 56 -16.27 -11.38 6.80
C ILE A 56 -16.58 -10.39 7.92
N ALA A 57 -16.70 -9.12 7.56
CA ALA A 57 -17.17 -8.05 8.42
C ALA A 57 -18.64 -7.75 8.11
N GLU A 58 -19.53 -8.11 9.05
CA GLU A 58 -20.97 -7.81 8.94
C GLU A 58 -21.28 -6.31 9.05
N ASN A 59 -20.44 -5.57 9.80
CA ASN A 59 -20.58 -4.14 10.02
C ASN A 59 -19.25 -3.43 9.77
N GLY A 60 -19.12 -2.81 8.60
CA GLY A 60 -17.95 -2.04 8.20
C GLY A 60 -17.69 -0.79 9.04
N ASN A 61 -18.59 -0.36 9.92
CA ASN A 61 -18.34 0.76 10.84
C ASN A 61 -17.42 0.37 12.01
N THR A 62 -17.26 -0.94 12.27
CA THR A 62 -16.54 -1.44 13.44
C THR A 62 -15.95 -2.82 13.16
N VAL A 63 -14.81 -2.83 12.48
CA VAL A 63 -14.09 -4.07 12.14
C VAL A 63 -12.92 -4.25 13.10
N PRO A 64 -12.88 -5.31 13.92
CA PRO A 64 -11.74 -5.58 14.80
C PRO A 64 -10.54 -6.02 13.96
N ILE A 65 -9.39 -5.39 14.20
CA ILE A 65 -8.10 -5.73 13.60
C ILE A 65 -7.08 -5.84 14.71
N GLU A 66 -6.23 -6.84 14.61
CA GLU A 66 -5.05 -7.00 15.46
C GLU A 66 -3.81 -7.13 14.59
N VAL A 67 -2.75 -6.46 15.02
CA VAL A 67 -1.42 -6.57 14.41
C VAL A 67 -0.43 -7.06 15.46
N SER A 68 0.46 -7.96 15.04
CA SER A 68 1.57 -8.45 15.85
C SER A 68 2.83 -8.37 15.00
N ALA A 69 3.84 -7.64 15.48
CA ALA A 69 5.08 -7.38 14.74
C ALA A 69 6.27 -7.45 15.70
N PRO A 70 6.71 -8.65 16.13
CA PRO A 70 7.85 -8.80 17.03
C PRO A 70 9.08 -8.03 16.52
N GLY A 71 9.71 -7.20 17.37
CA GLY A 71 10.88 -6.41 16.99
C GLY A 71 10.60 -5.14 16.16
N ALA A 72 9.33 -4.80 15.91
CA ALA A 72 8.97 -3.55 15.24
C ALA A 72 9.10 -2.34 16.18
N ALA A 73 9.66 -1.25 15.68
CA ALA A 73 9.63 0.07 16.31
C ALA A 73 8.30 0.78 16.03
N MET A 74 7.72 0.57 14.85
CA MET A 74 6.49 1.21 14.41
C MET A 74 5.71 0.26 13.50
N VAL A 75 4.37 0.30 13.60
CA VAL A 75 3.47 -0.34 12.64
C VAL A 75 2.45 0.66 12.14
N VAL A 76 2.26 0.71 10.82
CA VAL A 76 1.23 1.51 10.16
C VAL A 76 0.21 0.60 9.53
N ILE A 77 -1.08 0.88 9.76
CA ILE A 77 -2.21 0.12 9.23
C ILE A 77 -2.90 0.95 8.15
N PHE A 78 -3.17 0.30 7.03
CA PHE A 78 -3.84 0.87 5.86
C PHE A 78 -5.07 0.05 5.46
N ALA A 79 -6.01 0.72 4.80
CA ALA A 79 -7.20 0.12 4.21
C ALA A 79 -7.31 0.57 2.73
N ASP A 80 -6.89 -0.31 1.81
CA ASP A 80 -6.66 0.04 0.40
C ASP A 80 -7.90 0.52 -0.36
N GLY A 81 -9.07 0.05 0.06
CA GLY A 81 -10.36 0.37 -0.53
C GLY A 81 -11.05 1.59 0.09
N ASN A 82 -10.46 2.22 1.11
CA ASN A 82 -11.00 3.43 1.71
C ASN A 82 -10.57 4.68 0.92
N PRO A 83 -11.38 5.77 0.93
CA PRO A 83 -10.99 7.04 0.32
C PRO A 83 -9.70 7.63 0.94
N THR A 84 -9.51 7.38 2.24
CA THR A 84 -8.30 7.69 3.01
C THR A 84 -7.67 6.38 3.49
N PRO A 85 -6.56 5.92 2.88
CA PRO A 85 -5.99 4.61 3.21
C PRO A 85 -5.37 4.53 4.59
N ALA A 86 -4.64 5.57 5.03
CA ALA A 86 -4.05 5.61 6.37
C ALA A 86 -5.12 5.47 7.46
N VAL A 87 -5.01 4.41 8.27
CA VAL A 87 -5.94 4.12 9.36
C VAL A 87 -5.34 4.50 10.70
N ALA A 88 -4.15 3.98 11.01
CA ALA A 88 -3.49 4.21 12.29
C ALA A 88 -1.99 3.96 12.20
N THR A 89 -1.23 4.71 13.00
CA THR A 89 0.20 4.46 13.26
C THR A 89 0.39 4.15 14.72
N VAL A 90 0.99 3.00 15.01
CA VAL A 90 1.34 2.55 16.36
C VAL A 90 2.85 2.63 16.51
N ASN A 91 3.31 3.48 17.42
CA ASN A 91 4.72 3.59 17.79
C ASN A 91 4.97 2.80 19.07
N PHE A 92 5.93 1.88 19.03
CA PHE A 92 6.27 1.05 20.18
C PHE A 92 7.48 1.62 20.93
N GLY A 93 7.22 2.24 22.08
CA GLY A 93 8.26 2.67 23.01
C GLY A 93 8.92 1.52 23.80
N PRO A 94 10.02 1.80 24.54
CA PRO A 94 10.82 0.80 25.25
C PRO A 94 10.07 -0.02 26.31
N LEU A 95 8.98 0.52 26.86
CA LEU A 95 8.21 -0.11 27.93
C LEU A 95 7.08 -1.04 27.43
N ASN A 96 6.87 -1.14 26.12
CA ASN A 96 5.87 -2.06 25.59
C ASN A 96 6.40 -3.49 25.67
N ALA A 97 5.75 -4.32 26.49
CA ALA A 97 6.11 -5.73 26.69
C ALA A 97 5.95 -6.57 25.41
N THR A 98 5.00 -6.21 24.55
CA THR A 98 4.79 -6.83 23.25
C THR A 98 4.70 -5.76 22.17
N ARG A 99 5.04 -6.14 20.94
CA ARG A 99 4.89 -5.30 19.74
C ARG A 99 3.60 -5.69 19.02
N SER A 100 2.49 -5.62 19.74
CA SER A 100 1.16 -5.95 19.23
C SER A 100 0.16 -4.84 19.56
N ALA A 101 -0.84 -4.66 18.71
CA ALA A 101 -1.91 -3.69 18.91
C ALA A 101 -3.23 -4.22 18.35
N SER A 102 -4.32 -3.96 19.06
CA SER A 102 -5.68 -4.28 18.63
C SER A 102 -6.51 -3.01 18.61
N THR A 103 -7.28 -2.83 17.54
CA THR A 103 -8.16 -1.67 17.38
C THR A 103 -9.37 -2.03 16.53
N ARG A 104 -10.35 -1.13 16.46
CA ARG A 104 -11.50 -1.24 15.57
C ARG A 104 -11.43 -0.15 14.53
N ILE A 105 -11.60 -0.53 13.26
CA ILE A 105 -11.43 0.36 12.12
C ILE A 105 -12.70 0.39 11.27
N ARG A 106 -12.85 1.44 10.44
CA ARG A 106 -13.95 1.57 9.48
C ARG A 106 -13.48 1.11 8.10
N LEU A 107 -14.28 0.27 7.46
CA LEU A 107 -14.03 -0.21 6.10
C LEU A 107 -15.21 0.16 5.19
N ALA A 108 -14.91 0.80 4.05
CA ALA A 108 -15.92 1.22 3.08
C ALA A 108 -16.53 0.05 2.31
N LYS A 109 -15.71 -0.94 1.95
CA LYS A 109 -16.06 -2.07 1.08
C LYS A 109 -15.11 -3.25 1.32
N THR A 110 -15.37 -4.38 0.68
CA THR A 110 -14.43 -5.49 0.60
C THR A 110 -13.09 -5.01 0.06
N GLN A 111 -12.02 -5.24 0.83
CA GLN A 111 -10.70 -4.69 0.54
C GLN A 111 -9.62 -5.45 1.32
N ASN A 112 -8.36 -5.11 1.04
CA ASN A 112 -7.24 -5.54 1.85
C ASN A 112 -7.00 -4.55 2.99
N VAL A 113 -6.77 -5.08 4.18
CA VAL A 113 -6.13 -4.37 5.28
C VAL A 113 -4.65 -4.70 5.22
N VAL A 114 -3.82 -3.67 5.08
CA VAL A 114 -2.37 -3.81 4.91
C VAL A 114 -1.70 -3.25 6.15
N ALA A 115 -0.72 -3.98 6.70
CA ALA A 115 0.16 -3.45 7.73
C ALA A 115 1.58 -3.35 7.19
N LEU A 116 2.25 -2.25 7.53
CA LEU A 116 3.65 -2.01 7.29
C LEU A 116 4.34 -1.87 8.64
N ALA A 117 5.30 -2.73 8.95
CA ALA A 117 6.15 -2.61 10.13
C ALA A 117 7.50 -2.02 9.73
N GLN A 118 7.97 -1.03 10.49
CA GLN A 118 9.36 -0.61 10.52
C GLN A 118 10.02 -1.30 11.71
N MET A 119 11.05 -2.09 11.42
CA MET A 119 11.84 -2.82 12.41
C MET A 119 12.84 -1.90 13.10
N GLU A 120 13.33 -2.29 14.27
CA GLU A 120 14.35 -1.52 15.00
C GLU A 120 15.68 -1.40 14.23
N ASP A 121 15.96 -2.32 13.29
CA ASP A 121 17.12 -2.28 12.39
C ASP A 121 16.91 -1.38 11.15
N GLY A 122 15.71 -0.78 11.00
CA GLY A 122 15.35 0.07 9.87
C GLY A 122 14.81 -0.67 8.64
N SER A 123 14.75 -2.01 8.66
CA SER A 123 14.09 -2.79 7.61
C SER A 123 12.56 -2.68 7.69
N PHE A 124 11.88 -3.00 6.58
CA PHE A 124 10.43 -2.94 6.49
C PHE A 124 9.84 -4.32 6.19
N GLN A 125 8.74 -4.62 6.88
CA GLN A 125 7.94 -5.82 6.62
C GLN A 125 6.50 -5.41 6.26
N LYS A 126 5.88 -6.17 5.35
CA LYS A 126 4.47 -5.98 4.99
C LYS A 126 3.69 -7.27 5.13
N ALA A 127 2.48 -7.14 5.66
CA ALA A 127 1.48 -8.20 5.69
C ALA A 127 0.12 -7.64 5.28
N MET A 128 -0.74 -8.52 4.78
CA MET A 128 -2.08 -8.14 4.33
C MET A 128 -3.11 -9.20 4.72
N ALA A 129 -4.31 -8.75 5.02
CA ALA A 129 -5.48 -9.59 5.23
C ALA A 129 -6.64 -9.08 4.38
N ASN A 130 -7.30 -9.98 3.64
CA ASN A 130 -8.50 -9.62 2.88
C ASN A 130 -9.73 -9.70 3.78
N VAL A 131 -10.53 -8.64 3.80
CA VAL A 131 -11.76 -8.56 4.60
C VAL A 131 -12.93 -8.32 3.66
N LYS A 132 -13.89 -9.25 3.64
CA LYS A 132 -15.15 -9.10 2.91
C LYS A 132 -16.13 -8.29 3.75
N VAL A 133 -16.61 -7.15 3.25
CA VAL A 133 -17.53 -6.28 4.00
C VAL A 133 -18.92 -6.40 3.39
N THR A 134 -19.93 -6.74 4.20
CA THR A 134 -21.32 -6.83 3.73
C THR A 134 -22.02 -5.46 3.74
N ILE A 135 -21.81 -4.69 4.80
CA ILE A 135 -22.34 -3.32 4.97
C ILE A 135 -21.16 -2.37 5.17
N GLY A 136 -20.90 -1.50 4.18
CA GLY A 136 -19.85 -0.49 4.26
C GLY A 136 -20.07 0.52 5.38
N GLY A 137 -19.00 0.99 6.01
CA GLY A 137 -19.07 1.94 7.14
C GLY A 137 -18.08 3.11 7.10
N CYS A 138 -17.41 3.34 5.97
CA CYS A 138 -16.49 4.47 5.80
C CYS A 138 -16.97 5.51 4.77
N GLY A 139 -17.96 5.17 3.93
CA GLY A 139 -18.75 6.15 3.18
C GLY A 139 -20.12 6.24 3.85
N GLY A 140 -20.47 7.41 4.39
CA GLY A 140 -21.80 7.64 4.97
C GLY A 140 -22.92 7.41 3.96
#